data_AF-A0A1W2EEU6-F1
#
_entry.id   AF-A0A1W2EEU6-F1
#
_cell.length_a   1.000
_cell.length_b   1.000
_cell.length_c   1.000
_cell.angle_alpha   90.00
_cell.angle_beta   90.00
_cell.angle_gamma   90.00
#
_symmetry.space_group_name_H-M   'P 1'
#
loop_
_entity.id
_entity.type
_entity.pdbx_description
1 polymer ?
#
loop_
_entity_poly.entity_id
_entity_poly.type
_entity_poly.pdbx_seq_one_letter_code
_entity_poly.pdbx_strand_id
1 'polypeptide(L)'
;MGGQGSANVFGEADSFSLTAAAFANAFIINALDHDDGVENDGKGMGHPGATLMATAIAALDANPKQVTESALLAGLVAGFEVNNRLIHSLRPVQIVSIKRTASQNTKPSVPLWCMAESAVSMRN
;
A
#
# COMPACT_ATOMS: atom_id res chain seq x y z
N MET A 1 -6.00 23.29 1.00
CA MET A 1 -5.58 22.46 -0.15
C MET A 1 -5.75 23.23 -1.46
N GLY A 2 -6.87 23.90 -1.77
CA GLY A 2 -7.06 24.63 -3.05
C GLY A 2 -6.49 26.05 -3.13
N GLY A 3 -5.23 26.28 -2.73
CA GLY A 3 -4.59 27.60 -2.78
C GLY A 3 -4.04 27.97 -4.17
N GLN A 4 -3.74 29.26 -4.38
CA GLN A 4 -3.04 29.75 -5.57
C GLN A 4 -1.59 29.25 -5.60
N GLY A 5 -1.07 28.92 -6.77
CA GLY A 5 0.34 28.52 -6.94
C GLY A 5 0.73 28.48 -8.42
N SER A 6 1.88 27.88 -8.71
CA SER A 6 2.45 27.82 -10.06
C SER A 6 2.37 26.42 -10.71
N ALA A 7 1.76 25.44 -10.03
CA ALA A 7 1.68 24.07 -10.52
C ALA A 7 0.42 23.86 -11.37
N ASN A 8 0.56 23.22 -12.52
CA ASN A 8 -0.54 23.05 -13.46
C ASN A 8 -1.37 21.80 -13.15
N VAL A 9 -2.66 21.86 -13.47
CA VAL A 9 -3.57 20.69 -13.47
C VAL A 9 -3.87 20.31 -14.92
N PHE A 10 -3.84 19.03 -15.25
CA PHE A 10 -4.12 18.58 -16.62
C PHE A 10 -5.52 18.99 -17.07
N GLY A 11 -5.60 19.61 -18.24
CA GLY A 11 -6.86 20.07 -18.82
C GLY A 11 -7.38 21.41 -18.27
N GLU A 12 -6.69 22.00 -17.30
CA GLU A 12 -7.04 23.31 -16.74
C GLU A 12 -6.10 24.41 -17.26
N ALA A 13 -6.63 25.63 -17.38
CA ALA A 13 -5.85 26.80 -17.78
C ALA A 13 -5.20 27.53 -16.59
N ASP A 14 -5.77 27.38 -15.40
CA ASP A 14 -5.30 28.01 -14.18
C ASP A 14 -4.21 27.19 -13.49
N SER A 15 -3.35 27.87 -12.73
CA SER A 15 -2.33 27.25 -11.89
C SER A 15 -2.75 27.22 -10.43
N PHE A 16 -2.35 26.15 -9.73
CA PHE A 16 -2.76 25.84 -8.37
C PHE A 16 -1.55 25.61 -7.47
N SER A 17 -1.80 25.53 -6.16
CA SER A 17 -0.78 25.11 -5.20
C SER A 17 -0.26 23.71 -5.54
N LEU A 18 1.03 23.46 -5.26
CA LEU A 18 1.71 22.20 -5.58
C LEU A 18 0.94 20.96 -5.08
N THR A 19 0.44 20.99 -3.84
CA THR A 19 -0.28 19.85 -3.27
C THR A 19 -1.64 19.62 -3.94
N ALA A 20 -2.36 20.69 -4.30
CA ALA A 20 -3.62 20.55 -5.06
C ALA A 20 -3.37 20.00 -6.45
N ALA A 21 -2.38 20.54 -7.16
CA ALA A 21 -2.05 20.09 -8.50
C ALA A 21 -1.61 18.62 -8.51
N ALA A 22 -0.71 18.22 -7.60
CA ALA A 22 -0.29 16.82 -7.47
C ALA A 22 -1.46 15.88 -7.16
N PHE A 23 -2.37 16.28 -6.25
CA PHE A 23 -3.55 15.48 -5.93
C PHE A 23 -4.51 15.33 -7.13
N ALA A 24 -4.87 16.44 -7.77
CA ALA A 24 -5.76 16.43 -8.92
C ALA A 24 -5.16 15.65 -10.11
N ASN A 25 -3.88 15.87 -10.41
CA ASN A 25 -3.20 15.15 -11.48
C ASN A 25 -3.08 13.65 -11.19
N ALA A 26 -2.82 13.24 -9.95
CA ALA A 26 -2.80 11.82 -9.58
C ALA A 26 -4.18 11.18 -9.78
N PHE A 27 -5.26 11.87 -9.41
CA PHE A 27 -6.62 11.43 -9.68
C PHE A 27 -6.89 11.29 -11.18
N ILE A 28 -6.49 12.27 -11.98
CA ILE A 28 -6.67 12.26 -13.44
C ILE A 28 -5.92 11.09 -14.08
N ILE A 29 -4.67 10.84 -13.69
CA ILE A 29 -3.86 9.75 -14.24
C ILE A 29 -4.52 8.39 -13.97
N ASN A 30 -5.00 8.17 -12.74
CA ASN A 30 -5.62 6.91 -12.33
C ASN A 30 -7.12 6.83 -12.72
N ALA A 31 -7.74 7.89 -13.25
CA ALA A 31 -9.20 8.01 -13.36
C ALA A 31 -9.87 6.88 -14.17
N LEU A 32 -9.15 6.35 -15.16
CA LEU A 32 -9.64 5.29 -16.05
C LEU A 32 -9.02 3.92 -15.77
N ASP A 33 -8.21 3.79 -14.71
CA ASP A 33 -7.45 2.57 -14.42
C ASP A 33 -6.58 2.13 -15.61
N HIS A 34 -6.08 3.12 -16.37
CA HIS A 34 -5.30 2.93 -17.60
C HIS A 34 -3.82 3.29 -17.44
N ASP A 35 -3.43 3.71 -16.24
CA ASP A 35 -2.05 3.94 -15.86
C ASP A 35 -1.32 2.63 -15.51
N ASP A 36 -0.09 2.73 -15.05
CA ASP A 36 0.72 1.57 -14.71
C ASP A 36 0.20 0.86 -13.44
N GLY A 37 0.34 -0.46 -13.43
CA GLY A 37 0.05 -1.27 -12.25
C GLY A 37 1.28 -2.06 -11.83
N VAL A 38 1.55 -2.09 -10.52
CA VAL A 38 2.48 -3.07 -9.95
C VAL A 38 1.70 -4.34 -9.67
N GLU A 39 2.16 -5.45 -10.24
CA GLU A 39 1.60 -6.78 -10.06
C GLU A 39 2.65 -7.72 -9.47
N ASN A 40 2.20 -8.64 -8.62
CA ASN A 40 3.02 -9.76 -8.19
C ASN A 40 2.14 -10.99 -7.93
N ASP A 41 2.42 -12.09 -8.63
CA ASP A 41 1.66 -13.35 -8.56
C ASP A 41 0.18 -13.20 -8.93
N GLY A 42 -0.11 -12.43 -9.99
CA GLY A 42 -1.47 -12.18 -10.49
C GLY A 42 -2.29 -11.25 -9.60
N LYS A 43 -1.67 -10.61 -8.61
CA LYS A 43 -2.33 -9.68 -7.68
C LYS A 43 -1.88 -8.25 -7.95
N GLY A 44 -2.84 -7.38 -8.25
CA GLY A 44 -2.62 -5.94 -8.27
C GLY A 44 -2.20 -5.46 -6.88
N MET A 45 -1.03 -4.84 -6.82
CA MET A 45 -0.45 -4.29 -5.59
C MET A 45 -0.76 -2.79 -5.47
N GLY A 46 -0.92 -2.09 -6.59
CA GLY A 46 -1.29 -0.67 -6.64
C GLY A 46 -0.75 0.03 -7.89
N HIS A 47 -1.05 1.33 -8.02
CA HIS A 47 -0.71 2.17 -9.18
C HIS A 47 0.22 3.31 -8.77
N PRO A 48 1.52 3.02 -8.53
CA PRO A 48 2.43 4.03 -8.01
C PRO A 48 2.72 5.16 -9.00
N GLY A 49 2.68 4.90 -10.31
CA GLY A 49 2.99 5.92 -11.31
C GLY A 49 2.01 7.09 -11.28
N ALA A 50 0.72 6.88 -11.00
CA ALA A 50 -0.22 8.00 -10.80
C ALA A 50 0.30 9.04 -9.79
N THR A 51 0.68 8.59 -8.60
CA THR A 51 1.12 9.50 -7.53
C THR A 51 2.53 10.04 -7.76
N LEU A 52 3.46 9.20 -8.23
CA LEU A 52 4.85 9.57 -8.46
C LEU A 52 4.99 10.55 -9.61
N MET A 53 4.32 10.30 -10.74
CA MET A 53 4.37 11.16 -11.91
C MET A 53 3.66 12.50 -11.65
N ALA A 54 2.48 12.48 -11.02
CA ALA A 54 1.78 13.71 -10.67
C ALA A 54 2.61 14.61 -9.74
N THR A 55 3.27 14.02 -8.75
CA THR A 55 4.13 14.76 -7.81
C THR A 55 5.37 15.29 -8.51
N ALA A 56 6.01 14.49 -9.37
CA ALA A 56 7.19 14.92 -10.12
C ALA A 56 6.88 16.10 -11.04
N ILE A 57 5.77 16.03 -11.79
CA ILE A 57 5.33 17.11 -12.68
C ILE A 57 5.00 18.38 -11.90
N ALA A 58 4.22 18.27 -10.82
CA ALA A 58 3.90 19.43 -9.97
C ALA A 58 5.15 20.05 -9.32
N ALA A 59 6.14 19.22 -8.96
CA ALA A 59 7.41 19.69 -8.42
C ALA A 59 8.28 20.38 -9.48
N LEU A 60 8.25 19.92 -10.73
CA LEU A 60 8.92 20.57 -11.85
C LEU A 60 8.33 21.95 -12.13
N ASP A 61 6.99 22.06 -12.17
CA ASP A 61 6.31 23.34 -12.37
C ASP A 61 6.62 24.38 -11.27
N ALA A 62 6.82 23.92 -10.04
CA ALA A 62 7.16 24.79 -8.91
C ALA A 62 8.66 25.08 -8.78
N ASN A 63 9.53 24.37 -9.51
CA ASN A 63 10.97 24.54 -9.39
C ASN A 63 11.46 25.67 -10.31
N PRO A 64 12.01 26.77 -9.75
CA PRO A 64 12.53 27.88 -10.56
C PRO A 64 13.80 27.51 -11.35
N LYS A 65 14.42 26.37 -11.05
CA LYS A 65 15.64 25.90 -11.72
C LYS A 65 15.32 24.73 -12.64
N GLN A 66 16.01 24.68 -13.78
CA GLN A 66 15.97 23.51 -14.65
C GLN A 66 16.49 22.27 -13.89
N VAL A 67 15.70 21.20 -13.94
CA VAL A 67 16.09 19.87 -13.46
C VAL A 67 16.64 19.09 -14.65
N THR A 68 17.80 18.46 -14.48
CA THR A 68 18.34 17.61 -15.54
C THR A 68 17.48 16.35 -15.68
N GLU A 69 17.39 15.82 -16.90
CA GLU A 69 16.71 14.56 -17.17
C GLU A 69 17.20 13.43 -16.26
N SER A 70 18.52 13.32 -16.08
CA SER A 70 19.14 12.32 -15.21
C SER A 70 18.69 12.44 -13.75
N ALA A 71 18.53 13.65 -13.23
CA ALA A 71 18.08 13.88 -11.87
C ALA A 71 16.59 13.55 -11.71
N LEU A 72 15.77 13.89 -12.70
CA LEU A 72 14.36 13.53 -12.73
C LEU A 72 14.19 12.01 -12.77
N LEU A 73 14.87 11.32 -13.68
CA LEU A 73 14.84 9.86 -13.80
C LEU A 73 15.35 9.18 -12.54
N ALA A 74 16.45 9.67 -11.95
CA ALA A 74 16.97 9.12 -10.70
C ALA A 74 15.97 9.29 -9.54
N GLY A 75 15.32 10.46 -9.43
CA GLY A 75 14.29 10.71 -8.43
C GLY A 75 13.07 9.80 -8.59
N LEU A 76 12.59 9.61 -9.82
CA LEU A 76 11.49 8.70 -10.14
C LEU A 76 11.87 7.25 -9.80
N VAL A 77 13.03 6.77 -10.25
CA VAL A 77 13.52 5.41 -9.96
C VAL A 77 13.60 5.17 -8.44
N ALA A 78 14.13 6.14 -7.69
CA ALA A 78 14.17 6.04 -6.23
C ALA A 78 12.76 6.00 -5.61
N GLY A 79 11.83 6.80 -6.11
CA GLY A 79 10.43 6.80 -5.67
C GLY A 79 9.73 5.47 -5.91
N PHE A 80 9.87 4.90 -7.11
CA PHE A 80 9.33 3.58 -7.44
C PHE A 80 9.94 2.49 -6.57
N GLU A 81 11.25 2.49 -6.38
CA GLU A 81 11.95 1.50 -5.55
C GLU A 81 11.47 1.55 -4.09
N VAL A 82 11.32 2.75 -3.52
CA VAL A 82 10.79 2.93 -2.16
C VAL A 82 9.35 2.43 -2.07
N ASN A 83 8.49 2.83 -3.01
CA ASN A 83 7.11 2.39 -3.03
C ASN A 83 7.02 0.85 -3.11
N ASN A 84 7.80 0.23 -3.99
CA ASN A 84 7.81 -1.22 -4.17
C ASN A 84 8.24 -1.93 -2.89
N ARG A 85 9.29 -1.46 -2.21
CA ARG A 85 9.69 -2.04 -0.92
C ARG A 85 8.61 -1.95 0.14
N LEU A 86 7.91 -0.81 0.21
CA LEU A 86 6.80 -0.61 1.14
C LEU A 86 5.64 -1.56 0.83
N ILE A 87 5.23 -1.66 -0.44
CA ILE A 87 4.07 -2.46 -0.85
C ILE A 87 4.30 -3.96 -0.63
N HIS A 88 5.55 -4.42 -0.79
CA HIS A 88 5.92 -5.78 -0.44
C HIS A 88 5.93 -6.02 1.09
N SER A 89 6.31 -4.99 1.86
CA SER A 89 6.42 -5.08 3.32
C SER A 89 5.07 -4.97 4.05
N LEU A 90 4.10 -4.23 3.48
CA LEU A 90 2.77 -4.01 4.04
C LEU A 90 1.78 -5.16 3.78
N ARG A 91 2.23 -6.25 3.17
CA ARG A 91 1.37 -7.42 2.97
C ARG A 91 0.88 -7.93 4.33
N PRO A 92 -0.43 -8.09 4.54
CA PRO A 92 -0.90 -8.81 5.71
C PRO A 92 -0.27 -10.20 5.66
N VAL A 93 0.28 -10.65 6.79
CA VAL A 93 0.69 -12.05 6.95
C VAL A 93 -0.49 -12.90 6.49
N GLN A 94 -0.29 -13.72 5.47
CA GLN A 94 -1.23 -14.81 5.22
C GLN A 94 -1.17 -15.65 6.49
N ILE A 95 -2.14 -15.46 7.40
CA ILE A 95 -2.39 -16.45 8.44
C ILE A 95 -2.72 -17.69 7.66
N VAL A 96 -1.74 -18.59 7.53
CA VAL A 96 -1.97 -19.93 7.06
C VAL A 96 -3.03 -20.47 7.99
N SER A 97 -4.26 -20.56 7.48
CA SER A 97 -5.29 -21.36 8.11
C SER A 97 -4.75 -22.78 8.06
N ILE A 98 -4.08 -23.19 9.15
CA ILE A 98 -3.74 -24.59 9.35
C ILE A 98 -5.10 -25.27 9.48
N LYS A 99 -5.66 -25.70 8.34
CA LYS A 99 -6.63 -26.79 8.33
C LYS A 99 -5.88 -27.96 8.94
N ARG A 100 -6.03 -28.18 10.24
CA ARG A 100 -5.71 -29.46 10.86
C ARG A 100 -6.56 -30.48 10.10
N THR A 101 -5.97 -31.17 9.14
CA THR A 101 -6.45 -32.48 8.72
C THR A 101 -6.36 -33.36 9.94
N ALA A 102 -7.45 -33.43 10.69
CA ALA A 102 -7.66 -34.46 11.68
C ALA A 102 -7.67 -35.79 10.94
N SER A 103 -6.52 -36.47 10.95
CA SER A 103 -6.43 -37.90 10.68
C SER A 103 -7.44 -38.59 11.60
N GLN A 104 -8.49 -39.13 11.01
CA GLN A 104 -9.37 -40.10 11.66
C GLN A 104 -8.56 -41.35 12.00
N ASN A 105 -7.87 -41.38 13.14
CA ASN A 105 -7.63 -42.63 13.87
C ASN A 105 -6.91 -42.34 15.19
N THR A 106 -7.69 -42.30 16.26
CA THR A 106 -7.49 -42.98 17.56
C THR A 106 -8.37 -42.26 18.58
N LYS A 107 -9.29 -43.00 19.21
CA LYS A 107 -10.08 -42.48 20.35
C LYS A 107 -9.12 -42.15 21.50
N PRO A 108 -9.36 -41.05 22.23
CA PRO A 108 -9.15 -41.05 23.68
C PRO A 108 -10.51 -40.98 24.36
N SER A 109 -10.77 -42.00 25.16
CA SER A 109 -11.79 -42.02 26.20
C SER A 109 -11.55 -40.88 27.19
N VAL A 110 -12.62 -40.10 27.42
CA VAL A 110 -12.84 -39.11 28.49
C VAL A 110 -12.07 -37.77 28.40
N PRO A 111 -12.74 -36.60 28.47
CA PRO A 111 -12.07 -35.30 28.52
C PRO A 111 -11.31 -35.08 29.84
N LEU A 112 -10.09 -34.56 29.75
CA LEU A 112 -9.19 -34.20 30.86
C LEU A 112 -9.77 -33.14 31.83
N TRP A 113 -10.90 -32.50 31.47
CA TRP A 113 -11.59 -31.52 32.29
C TRP A 113 -12.49 -32.15 33.38
N CYS A 114 -12.78 -33.46 33.30
CA CYS A 114 -13.55 -34.19 34.32
C CYS A 114 -12.75 -34.62 35.56
N MET A 115 -11.44 -34.38 35.63
CA MET A 115 -10.60 -34.81 36.77
C MET A 115 -10.19 -33.70 37.75
N ALA A 116 -10.66 -32.47 37.57
CA ALA A 116 -10.30 -31.35 38.46
C ALA A 116 -11.33 -31.05 39.56
N GLU A 117 -12.47 -31.75 39.62
CA GLU A 117 -13.60 -31.44 40.52
C GLU A 117 -13.98 -32.60 41.47
N SER A 118 -13.00 -33.36 41.96
CA SER A 118 -13.24 -34.38 43.02
C SER A 118 -12.13 -34.44 44.07
N ALA A 119 -11.58 -33.28 44.43
CA ALA A 119 -10.76 -33.13 45.65
C ALA A 119 -11.10 -31.82 46.37
N VAL A 120 -12.39 -31.57 46.57
CA VAL A 120 -12.86 -30.77 47.72
C VAL A 120 -13.00 -31.73 48.91
N SER A 121 -12.63 -31.27 50.10
CA SER A 121 -13.10 -31.85 51.37
C SER A 121 -12.53 -33.22 51.75
N MET A 122 -11.33 -33.23 52.36
CA MET A 122 -10.99 -34.00 53.57
C MET A 122 -9.52 -33.77 53.95
N ARG A 123 -9.27 -32.82 54.84
CA ARG A 123 -8.28 -32.88 55.95
C ARG A 123 -8.35 -31.59 56.76
N ASN A 124 -8.91 -31.73 57.96
CA ASN A 124 -8.43 -31.04 59.17
C ASN A 124 -6.94 -31.35 59.38
#